data_AF-A0A351G3K2-F1
#
_entry.id   AF-A0A351G3K2-F1
#
_cell.length_a   1.000
_cell.length_b   1.000
_cell.length_c   1.000
_cell.angle_alpha   90.00
_cell.angle_beta   90.00
_cell.angle_gamma   90.00
#
_symmetry.space_group_name_H-M   'P 1'
#
loop_
_entity.id
_entity.type
_entity.pdbx_description
1 polymer ?
#
loop_
_entity_poly.entity_id
_entity_poly.type
_entity_poly.pdbx_seq_one_letter_code
_entity_poly.pdbx_strand_id
1 'polypeptide(L)'
;MKDNTKLALGLLIPPAILWGLIFLFMVDGALASYAFSKLNLTMMDLVYLIAGFIFPGASLVVGLNGLSKKMDTFVNLAVVVVSLVMLTLMAVNIFLSY
;
A
#
# COMPACT_ATOMS: atom_id res chain seq x y z
N MET A 1 -8.03 -9.31 -24.18
CA MET A 1 -8.53 -8.82 -22.88
C MET A 1 -7.37 -8.07 -22.21
N LYS A 2 -7.54 -6.79 -21.82
CA LYS A 2 -6.49 -6.05 -21.10
C LYS A 2 -6.23 -6.74 -19.75
N ASP A 3 -4.98 -7.03 -19.43
CA ASP A 3 -4.52 -7.68 -18.19
C ASP A 3 -4.75 -6.77 -16.96
N ASN A 4 -5.99 -6.55 -16.59
CA ASN A 4 -6.36 -5.74 -15.42
C ASN A 4 -5.77 -6.34 -14.12
N THR A 5 -5.56 -7.65 -14.07
CA THR A 5 -4.91 -8.37 -12.97
C THR A 5 -3.45 -7.94 -12.78
N LYS A 6 -2.69 -7.75 -13.88
CA LYS A 6 -1.30 -7.25 -13.81
C LYS A 6 -1.24 -5.81 -13.35
N LEU A 7 -2.25 -5.01 -13.70
CA LEU A 7 -2.38 -3.63 -13.24
C LEU A 7 -2.68 -3.58 -11.73
N ALA A 8 -3.58 -4.43 -11.23
CA ALA A 8 -3.91 -4.52 -9.81
C ALA A 8 -2.68 -4.90 -8.96
N LEU A 9 -1.92 -5.91 -9.41
CA LEU A 9 -0.65 -6.31 -8.79
C LEU A 9 0.40 -5.20 -8.90
N GLY A 10 0.52 -4.56 -10.05
CA GLY A 10 1.44 -3.45 -10.27
C GLY A 10 1.19 -2.27 -9.34
N LEU A 11 -0.08 -2.00 -9.00
CA LEU A 11 -0.46 -0.96 -8.04
C LEU A 11 -0.06 -1.29 -6.59
N LEU A 12 0.19 -2.56 -6.26
CA LEU A 12 0.64 -2.99 -4.93
C LEU A 12 2.17 -2.95 -4.75
N ILE A 13 2.94 -2.87 -5.85
CA ILE A 13 4.40 -2.83 -5.80
C ILE A 13 4.91 -1.55 -5.09
N PRO A 14 4.49 -0.33 -5.45
CA PRO A 14 4.95 0.87 -4.77
C PRO A 14 4.64 0.89 -3.27
N PRO A 15 3.42 0.53 -2.80
CA PRO A 15 3.12 0.35 -1.38
C PRO A 15 4.02 -0.68 -0.69
N ALA A 16 4.22 -1.86 -1.28
CA ALA A 16 5.01 -2.92 -0.67
C ALA A 16 6.48 -2.53 -0.51
N ILE A 17 7.08 -1.87 -1.51
CA ILE A 17 8.44 -1.36 -1.44
C ILE A 17 8.54 -0.30 -0.33
N LEU A 18 7.59 0.64 -0.30
CA LEU A 18 7.62 1.71 0.69
C LEU A 18 7.46 1.18 2.12
N TRP A 19 6.50 0.30 2.37
CA TRP A 19 6.31 -0.34 3.66
C TRP A 19 7.50 -1.22 4.06
N GLY A 20 8.12 -1.92 3.10
CA GLY A 20 9.35 -2.67 3.32
C GLY A 20 10.51 -1.77 3.74
N LEU A 21 10.67 -0.61 3.11
CA LEU A 21 11.67 0.40 3.49
C LEU A 21 11.38 0.97 4.88
N ILE A 22 10.13 1.34 5.17
CA ILE A 22 9.74 1.82 6.50
C ILE A 22 10.03 0.76 7.57
N PHE A 23 9.73 -0.50 7.30
CA PHE A 23 10.03 -1.60 8.22
C PHE A 23 11.53 -1.78 8.43
N LEU A 24 12.34 -1.76 7.37
CA LEU A 24 13.80 -1.80 7.46
C LEU A 24 14.35 -0.62 8.28
N PHE A 25 13.78 0.57 8.10
CA PHE A 25 14.12 1.74 8.90
C PHE A 25 13.71 1.56 10.37
N MET A 26 12.55 0.97 10.67
CA MET A 26 12.14 0.68 12.05
C MET A 26 13.05 -0.34 12.75
N VAL A 27 13.62 -1.30 12.01
CA VAL A 27 14.55 -2.29 12.54
C VAL A 27 15.95 -1.69 12.79
N ASP A 28 16.40 -0.80 11.92
CA ASP A 28 17.68 -0.08 12.08
C ASP A 28 17.46 1.39 12.45
N GLY A 29 17.33 1.62 13.76
CA GLY A 29 16.99 2.93 14.32
C GLY A 29 17.93 4.08 13.93
N ALA A 30 19.19 3.79 13.56
CA ALA A 30 20.16 4.80 13.13
C ALA A 30 19.91 5.25 11.67
N LEU A 31 19.59 4.31 10.80
CA LEU A 31 19.24 4.59 9.40
C LEU A 31 17.85 5.25 9.28
N ALA A 32 16.88 4.81 10.09
CA ALA A 32 15.59 5.49 10.23
C ALA A 32 15.76 6.96 10.57
N SER A 33 16.45 7.24 11.68
CA SER A 33 16.58 8.61 12.20
C SER A 33 17.33 9.52 11.22
N TYR A 34 18.33 9.00 10.49
CA TYR A 34 18.97 9.75 9.41
C TYR A 34 18.03 10.03 8.23
N ALA A 35 17.32 9.03 7.71
CA ALA A 35 16.39 9.19 6.59
C ALA A 35 15.22 10.13 6.94
N PHE A 36 14.65 9.99 8.15
CA PHE A 36 13.59 10.87 8.66
C PHE A 36 14.10 12.30 8.92
N SER A 37 15.35 12.49 9.35
CA SER A 37 15.94 13.83 9.52
C SER A 37 16.10 14.61 8.20
N LYS A 38 16.07 13.91 7.06
CA LYS A 38 16.18 14.49 5.72
C LYS A 38 14.84 14.62 5.00
N LEU A 39 13.79 13.98 5.52
CA LEU A 39 12.44 14.09 4.98
C LEU A 39 11.69 15.21 5.71
N ASN A 40 11.14 16.14 4.94
CA ASN A 40 10.20 17.12 5.49
C ASN A 40 8.95 16.37 6.00
N LEU A 41 8.43 16.74 7.17
CA LEU A 41 7.21 16.18 7.76
C LEU A 41 6.06 16.12 6.75
N THR A 42 5.90 17.17 5.94
CA THR A 42 4.89 17.22 4.86
C THR A 42 5.13 16.23 3.72
N MET A 43 6.38 15.93 3.39
CA MET A 43 6.71 14.91 2.38
C MET A 43 6.41 13.51 2.92
N MET A 44 6.62 13.29 4.21
CA MET A 44 6.31 12.04 4.88
C MET A 44 4.80 11.76 4.88
N ASP A 45 3.98 12.74 5.27
CA ASP A 45 2.52 12.61 5.28
C ASP A 45 1.96 12.32 3.89
N LEU A 46 2.51 12.98 2.85
CA LEU A 46 2.11 12.77 1.46
C LEU A 46 2.45 11.35 0.98
N VAL A 47 3.63 10.86 1.36
CA VAL A 47 4.08 9.49 1.05
C VAL A 47 3.21 8.45 1.75
N TYR A 48 2.88 8.66 3.03
CA TYR A 48 1.96 7.81 3.78
C TYR A 48 0.54 7.83 3.19
N LEU A 49 0.03 8.99 2.76
CA LEU A 49 -1.28 9.10 2.11
C LEU A 49 -1.32 8.34 0.78
N ILE A 50 -0.32 8.54 -0.08
CA ILE A 50 -0.28 7.93 -1.41
C ILE A 50 -0.11 6.40 -1.31
N ALA A 51 0.88 5.95 -0.54
CA ALA A 51 1.20 4.53 -0.44
C ALA A 51 0.30 3.76 0.53
N GLY A 52 -0.21 4.41 1.58
CA GLY A 52 -1.08 3.80 2.57
C GLY A 52 -2.56 3.83 2.20
N PHE A 53 -2.99 4.74 1.33
CA PHE A 53 -4.41 4.93 1.02
C PHE A 53 -4.72 4.87 -0.49
N ILE A 54 -4.06 5.70 -1.30
CA ILE A 54 -4.41 5.85 -2.73
C ILE A 54 -4.12 4.56 -3.52
N PHE A 55 -2.91 4.02 -3.40
CA PHE A 55 -2.52 2.81 -4.13
C PHE A 55 -3.28 1.55 -3.69
N PRO A 56 -3.40 1.24 -2.38
CA PRO A 56 -4.23 0.14 -1.91
C PRO A 56 -5.70 0.32 -2.32
N GLY A 57 -6.25 1.53 -2.23
CA GLY A 57 -7.62 1.83 -2.65
C GLY A 57 -7.83 1.59 -4.16
N ALA A 58 -6.91 2.05 -5.00
CA ALA A 58 -6.97 1.80 -6.44
C ALA A 58 -6.85 0.31 -6.77
N SER A 59 -5.94 -0.41 -6.10
CA SER A 59 -5.77 -1.86 -6.28
C SER A 59 -7.01 -2.64 -5.86
N LEU A 60 -7.68 -2.23 -4.78
CA LEU A 60 -8.97 -2.79 -4.34
C LEU A 60 -10.04 -2.68 -5.43
N VAL A 61 -10.20 -1.49 -6.02
CA VAL A 61 -11.20 -1.25 -7.09
C VAL A 61 -10.91 -2.13 -8.31
N VAL A 62 -9.63 -2.25 -8.70
CA VAL A 62 -9.24 -3.08 -9.85
C VAL A 62 -9.45 -4.57 -9.54
N GLY A 63 -9.10 -5.04 -8.35
CA GLY A 63 -9.31 -6.42 -7.91
C GLY A 63 -10.79 -6.79 -7.85
N LEU A 64 -11.64 -5.92 -7.29
CA LEU A 64 -13.10 -6.11 -7.27
C LEU A 64 -13.70 -6.17 -8.69
N ASN A 65 -13.23 -5.33 -9.61
CA ASN A 65 -13.64 -5.37 -11.01
C ASN A 65 -13.20 -6.67 -11.70
N GLY A 66 -12.01 -7.19 -11.37
CA GLY A 66 -11.51 -8.49 -11.83
C GLY A 66 -12.37 -9.66 -11.34
N LEU A 67 -12.76 -9.63 -10.05
CA LEU A 67 -13.65 -10.63 -9.45
C LEU A 67 -15.05 -10.64 -10.09
N SER A 68 -15.63 -9.46 -10.32
CA SER A 68 -16.93 -9.31 -10.98
C SER A 68 -16.96 -9.95 -12.38
N LYS A 69 -15.83 -9.89 -13.09
CA LYS A 69 -15.66 -10.46 -14.44
C LYS A 69 -15.20 -11.93 -14.44
N LYS A 70 -15.09 -12.58 -13.27
CA LYS A 70 -14.56 -13.95 -13.11
C LYS A 70 -13.18 -14.16 -13.76
N MET A 71 -12.38 -13.10 -13.89
CA MET A 71 -11.01 -13.19 -14.41
C MET A 71 -10.04 -13.46 -13.27
N ASP A 72 -9.09 -14.38 -13.46
CA ASP A 72 -8.01 -14.70 -12.51
C ASP A 72 -8.46 -14.65 -11.03
N THR A 73 -9.57 -15.33 -10.72
CA THR A 73 -10.35 -15.09 -9.49
C THR A 73 -9.51 -15.19 -8.22
N PHE A 74 -8.59 -16.16 -8.16
CA PHE A 74 -7.68 -16.31 -7.02
C PHE A 74 -6.73 -15.12 -6.84
N VAL A 75 -6.18 -14.60 -7.93
CA VAL A 75 -5.24 -13.47 -7.89
C VAL A 75 -5.96 -12.20 -7.52
N ASN A 76 -7.11 -11.93 -8.14
CA ASN A 76 -7.91 -10.75 -7.84
C ASN A 76 -8.47 -10.80 -6.41
N LEU A 77 -8.81 -11.98 -5.88
CA LEU A 77 -9.18 -12.14 -4.48
C LEU A 77 -8.00 -11.82 -3.55
N ALA A 78 -6.80 -12.32 -3.85
CA ALA A 78 -5.60 -12.00 -3.07
C ALA A 78 -5.30 -10.50 -3.07
N VAL A 79 -5.43 -9.84 -4.22
CA VAL A 79 -5.28 -8.38 -4.36
C VAL A 79 -6.26 -7.63 -3.47
N VAL A 80 -7.54 -8.03 -3.48
CA VAL A 80 -8.58 -7.43 -2.63
C VAL A 80 -8.24 -7.59 -1.15
N VAL A 81 -7.87 -8.80 -0.72
CA VAL A 81 -7.54 -9.09 0.68
C VAL A 81 -6.32 -8.27 1.13
N VAL A 82 -5.23 -8.26 0.37
CA VAL A 82 -4.02 -7.49 0.71
C VAL A 82 -4.30 -5.99 0.77
N SER A 83 -5.08 -5.48 -0.19
CA SER A 83 -5.47 -4.06 -0.22
C SER A 83 -6.29 -3.67 1.01
N LEU A 84 -7.25 -4.51 1.42
CA LEU A 84 -8.04 -4.30 2.64
C LEU A 84 -7.16 -4.30 3.88
N VAL A 85 -6.25 -5.26 4.01
CA VAL A 85 -5.31 -5.33 5.15
C VAL A 85 -4.47 -4.05 5.23
N MET A 86 -3.92 -3.57 4.11
CA MET A 86 -3.14 -2.32 4.11
C MET A 86 -3.98 -1.10 4.50
N LEU A 87 -5.21 -0.97 3.98
CA LEU A 87 -6.11 0.12 4.35
C LEU A 87 -6.51 0.05 5.83
N THR A 88 -6.75 -1.13 6.37
CA THR A 88 -7.04 -1.32 7.80
C THR A 88 -5.84 -0.93 8.67
N LEU A 89 -4.62 -1.36 8.31
CA LEU A 89 -3.41 -0.96 9.03
C LEU A 89 -3.22 0.56 9.02
N MET A 90 -3.47 1.20 7.89
CA MET A 90 -3.42 2.66 7.79
C MET A 90 -4.48 3.35 8.65
N ALA A 91 -5.72 2.84 8.64
CA ALA A 91 -6.80 3.37 9.48
C ALA A 91 -6.49 3.23 10.98
N VAL A 92 -5.93 2.09 11.40
CA VAL A 92 -5.46 1.87 12.78
C VAL A 92 -4.33 2.84 13.13
N ASN A 93 -3.35 3.04 12.24
CA ASN A 93 -2.26 3.99 12.47
C ASN A 93 -2.77 5.43 12.67
N ILE A 94 -3.73 5.87 11.84
CA ILE A 94 -4.37 7.19 12.00
C ILE A 94 -5.08 7.27 13.35
N PHE A 95 -5.86 6.25 13.71
CA PHE A 95 -6.63 6.24 14.96
C PHE A 95 -5.75 6.21 16.21
N LEU A 96 -4.60 5.53 16.18
CA LEU A 96 -3.62 5.51 17.28
C LEU A 96 -2.78 6.79 17.37
N SER A 97 -2.71 7.58 16.30
CA SER A 97 -1.96 8.85 16.26
C SER A 97 -2.78 10.05 16.73
N TYR A 98 -4.09 9.88 16.94
CA TYR A 98 -5.02 10.87 17.49
C TYR A 98 -5.40 10.52 18.93
#